data_AF-A0ABD5N9U5-F1
#
_entry.id   AF-A0ABD5N9U5-F1
#
_cell.length_a   1.000
_cell.length_b   1.000
_cell.length_c   1.000
_cell.angle_alpha   90.00
_cell.angle_beta   90.00
_cell.angle_gamma   90.00
#
_symmetry.space_group_name_H-M   'P 1'
#
loop_
_entity.id
_entity.type
_entity.pdbx_description
1 polymer ?
#
loop_
_entity_poly.entity_id
_entity_poly.type
_entity_poly.pdbx_seq_one_letter_code
_entity_poly.pdbx_strand_id
1 'polypeptide(L)'
;MIGSQELLLIFVTVLLLFGANKLPELASSMGKALGEFKKAQREIEYELSFEYKNQKKIADKEKLDKLKKMSEEHGIDTEGKTEDELLEAIQEILSKKVKEQNV
;
A
#
# COMPACT_ATOMS: atom_id res chain seq x y z
N MET A 1 31.66 14.32 -29.23
CA MET A 1 31.47 14.42 -27.78
C MET A 1 31.10 15.86 -27.50
N ILE A 2 29.94 16.13 -26.90
CA ILE A 2 29.58 17.50 -26.51
C ILE A 2 30.41 17.83 -25.26
N GLY A 3 31.42 18.68 -25.43
CA GLY A 3 32.21 19.26 -24.38
C GLY A 3 31.52 20.44 -23.71
N SER A 4 32.13 20.93 -22.63
CA SER A 4 31.65 22.07 -21.85
C SER A 4 31.41 23.33 -22.70
N GLN A 5 32.24 23.53 -23.73
CA GLN A 5 32.17 24.69 -24.61
C GLN A 5 30.94 24.67 -25.54
N GLU A 6 30.59 23.50 -26.10
CA GLU A 6 29.39 23.33 -26.93
C GLU A 6 28.12 23.49 -26.08
N LEU A 7 28.11 22.96 -24.85
CA LEU A 7 27.00 23.13 -23.90
C LEU A 7 26.79 24.61 -23.54
N LEU A 8 27.88 25.36 -23.31
CA LEU A 8 27.81 26.80 -23.00
C LEU A 8 27.24 27.61 -24.16
N LEU A 9 27.61 27.27 -25.40
CA LEU A 9 27.10 27.94 -26.60
C LEU A 9 25.60 27.70 -26.81
N ILE A 10 25.14 26.47 -26.57
CA ILE A 10 23.71 26.14 -26.57
C ILE A 10 22.98 26.91 -25.47
N PHE A 11 23.56 26.96 -24.26
CA PHE A 11 22.96 27.68 -23.13
C PHE A 11 22.80 29.17 -23.42
N VAL A 12 23.83 29.82 -23.97
CA VAL A 12 23.77 31.22 -24.40
C VAL A 12 22.71 31.42 -25.49
N THR A 13 22.60 30.50 -26.45
CA THR A 13 21.56 30.57 -27.50
C THR A 13 20.16 30.53 -26.91
N VAL A 14 19.90 29.61 -25.97
CA VAL A 14 18.62 29.52 -25.25
C VAL A 14 18.36 30.79 -24.43
N LEU A 15 19.38 31.34 -23.76
CA LEU A 15 19.27 32.59 -23.02
C LEU A 15 18.96 33.79 -23.92
N LEU A 16 19.46 33.82 -25.16
CA LEU A 16 19.14 34.89 -26.12
C LEU A 16 17.69 34.79 -26.61
N LEU A 17 17.19 33.57 -26.83
CA LEU A 17 15.82 33.34 -27.31
C LEU A 17 14.77 33.62 -26.23
N PHE A 18 15.01 33.13 -25.00
CA PHE A 18 14.03 33.20 -23.92
C PHE A 18 14.34 34.29 -22.88
N GLY A 19 15.57 34.78 -22.81
CA GLY A 19 16.04 35.72 -21.80
C GLY A 19 16.54 35.03 -20.53
N ALA A 20 17.54 35.63 -19.88
CA ALA A 20 18.15 35.09 -18.66
C ALA A 20 17.19 35.00 -17.45
N ASN A 21 16.10 35.78 -17.46
CA ASN A 21 15.11 35.76 -16.39
C ASN A 21 14.07 34.64 -16.55
N LYS A 22 13.82 34.14 -17.78
CA LYS A 22 12.75 33.16 -18.01
C LYS A 22 13.12 31.76 -17.54
N LEU A 23 14.37 31.35 -17.66
CA LEU A 23 14.82 30.03 -17.17
C LEU A 23 14.64 29.89 -15.64
N PRO A 24 15.09 30.84 -14.80
CA PRO A 24 14.83 30.80 -13.35
C PRO A 24 13.33 30.85 -13.00
N GLU A 25 12.55 31.67 -13.72
CA GLU A 25 11.10 31.79 -13.50
C GLU A 25 10.37 30.46 -13.77
N LEU A 26 10.68 29.80 -14.90
CA LEU A 26 10.15 28.49 -15.26
C LEU A 26 10.60 27.39 -14.27
N ALA A 27 11.87 27.40 -13.86
CA ALA A 27 12.37 26.45 -12.88
C ALA A 27 11.65 26.61 -11.52
N SER A 28 11.39 27.85 -11.09
CA SER A 28 10.66 28.14 -9.86
C SER A 28 9.20 27.67 -9.94
N SER A 29 8.49 27.99 -11.03
CA SER A 29 7.09 27.59 -11.19
C SER A 29 6.93 26.08 -11.31
N MET A 30 7.80 25.42 -12.09
CA MET A 30 7.81 23.96 -12.24
C MET A 30 8.18 23.28 -10.92
N GLY A 31 9.15 23.82 -10.18
CA GLY A 31 9.54 23.32 -8.86
C GLY A 31 8.40 23.38 -7.85
N LYS A 32 7.66 24.49 -7.81
CA LYS A 32 6.46 24.62 -6.97
C LYS A 32 5.39 23.62 -7.38
N ALA A 33 5.07 23.52 -8.67
CA ALA A 33 4.07 22.59 -9.18
C ALA A 33 4.42 21.13 -8.83
N LEU A 34 5.68 20.73 -9.03
CA LEU A 34 6.16 19.39 -8.69
C LEU A 34 6.16 19.15 -7.17
N GLY A 35 6.42 20.17 -6.38
CA GLY A 35 6.34 20.13 -4.92
C GLY A 35 4.92 19.87 -4.41
N GLU A 36 3.96 20.66 -4.89
CA GLU A 36 2.53 20.48 -4.55
C GLU A 36 2.01 19.14 -5.06
N PHE A 37 2.40 18.73 -6.27
CA PHE A 37 2.03 17.42 -6.80
C PHE A 37 2.54 16.27 -5.93
N LYS A 38 3.81 16.31 -5.48
CA LYS A 38 4.36 15.32 -4.55
C LYS A 38 3.65 15.33 -3.19
N LYS A 39 3.20 16.50 -2.72
CA LYS A 39 2.44 16.62 -1.47
C LYS A 39 1.08 15.95 -1.60
N ALA A 40 0.34 16.26 -2.66
CA ALA A 40 -0.95 15.64 -2.96
C ALA A 40 -0.84 14.12 -3.11
N GLN A 41 0.19 13.63 -3.81
CA GLN A 41 0.44 12.17 -3.90
C GLN A 41 0.61 11.50 -2.53
N ARG A 42 1.38 12.10 -1.62
CA ARG A 42 1.58 11.57 -0.28
C ARG A 42 0.30 11.59 0.56
N GLU A 43 -0.52 12.62 0.40
CA GLU A 43 -1.80 12.73 1.10
C GLU A 43 -2.76 11.61 0.66
N ILE A 44 -2.86 11.37 -0.66
CA ILE A 44 -3.66 10.26 -1.21
C ILE A 44 -3.14 8.90 -0.73
N GLU A 45 -1.82 8.68 -0.72
CA GLU A 45 -1.22 7.44 -0.21
C GLU A 45 -1.52 7.23 1.29
N TYR A 46 -1.48 8.31 2.07
CA TYR A 46 -1.81 8.25 3.49
C TYR A 46 -3.29 7.94 3.72
N GLU A 47 -4.19 8.59 2.99
CA GLU A 47 -5.63 8.32 3.05
C GLU A 47 -5.94 6.85 2.69
N LEU A 48 -5.43 6.36 1.56
CA LEU A 48 -5.63 4.97 1.12
C LEU A 48 -5.08 3.96 2.11
N SER A 49 -3.88 4.21 2.65
CA SER A 49 -3.26 3.29 3.62
C SER A 49 -3.96 3.31 4.99
N PHE A 50 -4.50 4.46 5.39
CA PHE A 50 -5.29 4.60 6.62
C PHE A 50 -6.65 3.91 6.50
N GLU A 51 -7.36 4.11 5.38
CA GLU A 51 -8.61 3.43 5.08
C GLU A 51 -8.43 1.91 5.02
N TYR A 52 -7.39 1.43 4.33
CA TYR A 52 -7.09 0.00 4.24
C TYR A 52 -6.77 -0.62 5.62
N LYS A 53 -5.95 0.05 6.44
CA LYS A 53 -5.65 -0.41 7.81
C LYS A 53 -6.90 -0.43 8.69
N ASN A 54 -7.79 0.56 8.57
CA ASN A 54 -9.01 0.61 9.36
C ASN A 54 -10.03 -0.44 8.92
N GLN A 55 -10.24 -0.62 7.61
CA GLN A 55 -11.10 -1.70 7.09
C GLN A 55 -10.60 -3.07 7.55
N LYS A 56 -9.29 -3.32 7.47
CA LYS A 56 -8.71 -4.58 7.94
C LYS A 56 -8.92 -4.78 9.44
N LYS A 57 -8.71 -3.75 10.27
CA LYS A 57 -8.98 -3.80 11.71
C LYS A 57 -10.45 -4.10 12.04
N ILE A 58 -11.39 -3.51 11.29
CA ILE A 58 -12.83 -3.73 11.48
C ILE A 58 -13.19 -5.16 11.09
N ALA A 59 -12.71 -5.63 9.94
CA ALA A 59 -12.93 -6.99 9.45
C ALA A 59 -12.34 -8.05 10.39
N ASP A 60 -11.14 -7.82 10.93
CA ASP A 60 -10.48 -8.71 11.88
C ASP A 60 -11.22 -8.75 13.23
N LYS A 61 -11.71 -7.60 13.72
CA LYS A 61 -12.51 -7.53 14.96
C LYS A 61 -13.87 -8.23 14.81
N GLU A 62 -14.55 -8.05 13.68
CA GLU A 62 -15.84 -8.70 13.40
C GLU A 62 -15.68 -10.22 13.23
N LYS A 63 -14.60 -10.68 12.59
CA LYS A 63 -14.26 -12.11 12.53
C LYS A 63 -13.99 -12.69 13.91
N LEU A 64 -13.25 -11.98 14.76
CA LEU A 64 -12.92 -12.43 16.12
C LEU A 64 -14.18 -12.56 16.98
N ASP A 65 -15.10 -11.59 16.91
CA ASP A 65 -16.38 -11.65 17.65
C ASP A 65 -17.30 -12.77 17.14
N LYS A 66 -17.30 -13.07 15.83
CA LYS A 66 -18.04 -14.23 15.28
C LYS A 66 -17.43 -15.56 15.72
N LEU A 67 -16.11 -15.69 15.71
CA LEU A 67 -15.39 -16.87 16.18
C LEU A 67 -15.64 -17.12 17.68
N LYS A 68 -15.60 -16.07 18.51
CA LYS A 68 -15.90 -16.17 19.95
C LYS A 68 -17.33 -16.60 20.22
N LYS A 69 -18.31 -16.03 19.51
CA LYS A 69 -19.72 -16.43 19.63
C LYS A 69 -19.94 -17.89 19.22
N MET A 70 -19.29 -18.33 18.13
CA MET A 70 -19.37 -19.73 17.68
C MET A 70 -18.70 -20.70 18.65
N SER A 71 -17.61 -20.31 19.33
CA SER A 71 -16.99 -21.15 20.37
C SER A 71 -17.81 -21.21 21.66
N GLU A 72 -18.46 -20.11 22.04
CA GLU A 72 -19.33 -20.04 23.23
C GLU A 72 -20.64 -20.82 23.04
N GLU A 73 -21.22 -20.83 21.83
CA GLU A 73 -22.48 -21.51 21.51
C GLU A 73 -22.34 -23.04 21.37
N HIS A 74 -21.11 -23.56 21.26
CA HIS A 74 -20.84 -25.00 21.15
C HIS A 74 -20.21 -25.66 22.38
N GLY A 75 -20.09 -24.95 23.51
CA GLY A 75 -19.73 -25.56 24.81
C GLY A 75 -18.38 -26.28 24.79
N ILE A 76 -17.40 -25.75 24.04
CA ILE A 76 -16.06 -26.34 23.94
C ILE A 76 -15.20 -25.76 25.07
N ASP A 77 -14.82 -26.63 25.99
CA ASP A 77 -13.76 -26.38 26.96
C ASP A 77 -12.43 -26.22 26.20
N THR A 78 -11.88 -25.00 26.18
CA THR A 78 -10.60 -24.67 25.53
C THR A 78 -9.48 -24.51 26.55
N GLU A 79 -9.38 -25.41 27.52
CA GLU A 79 -8.15 -25.58 28.28
C GLU A 79 -7.22 -26.57 27.56
N GLY A 80 -6.08 -26.07 27.06
CA GLY A 80 -4.88 -26.90 26.89
C GLY A 80 -4.51 -27.39 25.49
N LYS A 81 -5.08 -26.88 24.39
CA LYS A 81 -4.60 -27.20 23.03
C LYS A 81 -3.82 -26.05 22.41
N THR A 82 -2.59 -26.33 21.98
CA THR A 82 -1.75 -25.41 21.21
C THR A 82 -2.32 -25.15 19.82
N GLU A 83 -2.02 -23.97 19.28
CA GLU A 83 -2.47 -23.50 17.96
C GLU A 83 -2.19 -24.53 16.85
N ASP A 84 -1.09 -25.27 16.98
CA ASP A 84 -0.67 -26.32 16.05
C ASP A 84 -1.62 -27.54 16.03
N GLU A 85 -2.15 -27.97 17.17
CA GLU A 85 -3.08 -29.11 17.25
C GLU A 85 -4.46 -28.77 16.66
N LEU A 86 -4.87 -27.50 16.80
CA LEU A 86 -6.12 -26.99 16.22
C LEU A 86 -6.00 -26.89 14.70
N LEU A 87 -4.84 -26.47 14.18
CA LEU A 87 -4.58 -26.39 12.75
C LEU A 87 -4.53 -27.78 12.10
N GLU A 88 -3.94 -28.77 12.77
CA GLU A 88 -3.88 -30.15 12.29
C GLU A 88 -5.28 -30.79 12.24
N ALA A 89 -6.10 -30.59 13.28
CA ALA A 89 -7.48 -31.07 13.31
C ALA A 89 -8.35 -30.44 12.20
N ILE A 90 -8.18 -29.15 11.93
CA ILE A 90 -8.89 -28.45 10.86
C ILE A 90 -8.45 -28.95 9.47
N GLN A 91 -7.15 -29.19 9.27
CA GLN A 91 -6.66 -29.74 7.99
C GLN A 91 -7.15 -31.17 7.74
N GLU A 92 -7.23 -32.02 8.77
CA GLU A 92 -7.74 -33.38 8.62
C GLU A 92 -9.21 -33.38 8.17
N ILE A 93 -10.05 -32.53 8.79
CA ILE A 93 -11.47 -32.39 8.45
C ILE A 93 -11.64 -31.88 7.00
N LEU A 94 -10.84 -30.89 6.58
CA LEU A 94 -10.90 -30.36 5.23
C LEU A 94 -10.45 -31.38 4.17
N SER A 95 -9.41 -32.17 4.46
CA SER A 95 -8.91 -33.19 3.53
C SER A 95 -9.87 -34.37 3.34
N LYS A 96 -10.60 -34.78 4.39
CA LYS A 96 -11.67 -35.80 4.29
C LYS A 96 -12.87 -35.29 3.50
N LYS A 97 -13.28 -34.03 3.71
CA LYS A 97 -14.44 -33.42 3.02
C LYS A 97 -14.22 -33.23 1.51
N VAL A 98 -12.98 -32.96 1.09
CA VAL A 98 -12.60 -32.84 -0.33
C VAL A 98 -12.58 -34.19 -1.05
N LYS A 99 -12.34 -35.30 -0.33
CA LYS A 99 -12.40 -36.65 -0.90
C LYS A 99 -13.84 -37.17 -1.05
N GLU A 100 -14.75 -36.79 -0.16
CA GLU A 100 -16.16 -37.20 -0.25
C GLU A 100 -16.98 -36.41 -1.28
N GLN A 101 -16.56 -35.20 -1.68
CA GLN A 101 -17.25 -34.41 -2.72
C GLN A 101 -16.84 -34.73 -4.17
N ASN A 102 -15.88 -35.64 -4.37
CA ASN A 102 -15.42 -36.06 -5.69
C ASN A 102 -15.67 -37.56 -5.98
N VAL A 103 -16.66 -38.17 -5.32
CA VAL A 103 -17.16 -39.52 -5.63
C VAL A 103 -18.64 -39.47 -5.97
#